data_AF-A0A9D6UA86-F1
#
_entry.id   AF-A0A9D6UA86-F1
#
_cell.length_a   1.000
_cell.length_b   1.000
_cell.length_c   1.000
_cell.angle_alpha   90.00
_cell.angle_beta   90.00
_cell.angle_gamma   90.00
#
_symmetry.space_group_name_H-M   'P 1'
#
loop_
_entity.id
_entity.type
_entity.pdbx_description
1 polymer ?
#
loop_
_entity_poly.entity_id
_entity_poly.type
_entity_poly.pdbx_seq_one_letter_code
_entity_poly.pdbx_strand_id
1 'polypeptide(L)' 'MMYKLGESGLTYKTIEGHIARAVYDRKEGESVFRRITPIAQILTWAGVCKPIKGKLALA' A
#
# COMPACT_ATOMS: atom_id res chain seq x y z
N MET A 1 10.68 -0.59 -11.00
CA MET A 1 11.45 -0.79 -9.76
C MET A 1 10.83 -1.93 -8.98
N MET A 2 11.61 -2.95 -8.59
CA MET A 2 11.17 -3.96 -7.63
C MET A 2 11.48 -3.40 -6.24
N TYR A 3 10.45 -3.13 -5.45
CA TYR A 3 10.58 -2.69 -4.06
C TYR A 3 10.51 -3.91 -3.15
N LYS A 4 11.28 -3.92 -2.08
CA LYS A 4 11.23 -5.00 -1.09
C LYS A 4 10.39 -4.61 0.11
N LEU A 5 9.62 -5.56 0.63
CA LEU A 5 8.86 -5.35 1.86
C LEU A 5 9.83 -5.05 3.01
N GLY A 6 9.57 -3.98 3.76
CA GLY A 6 10.43 -3.50 4.84
C GLY A 6 11.34 -2.33 4.45
N GLU A 7 11.47 -1.99 3.17
CA GLU A 7 12.23 -0.81 2.74
C GLU A 7 11.54 0.51 3.14
N SER A 8 12.31 1.60 3.17
CA SER A 8 11.79 2.94 3.43
C SER A 8 10.70 3.29 2.41
N GLY A 9 9.48 3.53 2.90
CA GLY A 9 8.29 3.78 2.07
C GLY A 9 7.44 2.54 1.74
N LEU A 10 7.88 1.33 2.13
CA LEU A 10 7.14 0.07 1.99
C LEU A 10 7.26 -0.80 3.25
N THR A 11 7.02 -0.19 4.41
CA THR A 11 6.97 -0.88 5.69
C THR A 11 5.59 -1.47 5.96
N TYR A 12 5.45 -2.33 6.97
CA TYR A 12 4.14 -2.86 7.39
C TYR A 12 3.13 -1.80 7.86
N LYS A 13 3.59 -0.57 8.10
CA LYS A 13 2.72 0.56 8.49
C LYS A 13 2.10 1.26 7.29
N THR A 14 2.57 0.98 6.07
CA THR A 14 1.94 1.50 4.85
C THR A 14 0.82 0.55 4.41
N ILE A 15 -0.20 1.09 3.73
CA ILE A 15 -1.30 0.28 3.19
C ILE A 15 -0.76 -0.81 2.25
N GLU A 16 0.20 -0.48 1.39
CA GLU A 16 0.79 -1.43 0.45
C GLU A 16 1.58 -2.53 1.18
N GLY A 17 2.35 -2.19 2.21
CA GLY A 17 3.09 -3.18 2.99
C GLY A 17 2.16 -4.07 3.83
N HIS A 18 1.06 -3.51 4.35
CA HIS A 18 0.02 -4.28 5.02
C HIS A 18 -0.64 -5.27 4.07
N ILE A 19 -1.05 -4.84 2.87
CA ILE A 19 -1.66 -5.71 1.85
C ILE A 19 -0.66 -6.79 1.41
N ALA A 20 0.61 -6.44 1.18
CA ALA A 20 1.64 -7.40 0.79
C ALA A 20 1.76 -8.54 1.80
N ARG A 21 1.72 -8.24 3.09
CA ARG A 21 1.75 -9.24 4.15
C ARG A 21 0.42 -9.98 4.32
N ALA A 22 -0.69 -9.26 4.46
CA ALA A 22 -1.97 -9.83 4.88
C ALA A 22 -2.70 -10.57 3.75
N VAL A 23 -2.51 -10.14 2.50
CA VAL A 23 -3.22 -10.69 1.33
C VAL A 23 -2.32 -11.57 0.47
N TYR A 24 -1.05 -11.17 0.29
CA TYR A 24 -0.10 -11.88 -0.58
C TYR A 24 0.93 -12.72 0.18
N ASP A 25 0.84 -12.81 1.51
CA ASP A 25 1.74 -13.54 2.41
C ASP A 25 3.24 -13.25 2.18
N ARG A 26 3.56 -12.01 1.81
CA ARG A 26 4.94 -11.59 1.56
C ARG A 26 5.71 -11.37 2.85
N LYS A 27 6.98 -11.80 2.84
CA LYS A 27 7.93 -11.63 3.94
C LYS A 27 8.84 -10.43 3.72
N GLU A 28 9.45 -9.94 4.79
CA GLU A 28 10.48 -8.89 4.71
C GLU A 28 11.60 -9.31 3.74
N GLY A 29 12.06 -8.35 2.92
CA GLY A 29 13.07 -8.58 1.88
C GLY A 29 12.53 -9.18 0.57
N GLU A 30 11.29 -9.67 0.53
CA GLU A 30 10.68 -10.16 -0.69
C GLU A 30 10.21 -9.01 -1.59
N SER A 31 10.25 -9.25 -2.90
CA SER A 31 9.79 -8.27 -3.89
C SER A 31 8.27 -8.13 -3.87
N VAL A 32 7.80 -6.90 -3.82
CA VAL A 32 6.38 -6.53 -3.83
C VAL A 32 6.09 -5.71 -5.07
N PHE A 33 5.01 -6.06 -5.77
CA PHE A 33 4.50 -5.27 -6.87
C PHE A 33 3.56 -4.19 -6.34
N ARG A 34 4.01 -2.94 -6.36
CA ARG A 34 3.24 -1.79 -5.87
C ARG A 34 2.08 -1.47 -6.82
N ARG A 35 0.86 -1.42 -6.31
CA ARG A 35 -0.37 -1.08 -7.06
C ARG A 35 -1.07 0.12 -6.42
N ILE A 36 -0.35 1.23 -6.30
CA ILE A 36 -0.81 2.45 -5.64
C ILE A 36 -2.16 2.92 -6.22
N THR A 37 -2.27 3.05 -7.54
CA THR A 37 -3.47 3.60 -8.18
C THR A 37 -4.72 2.75 -7.94
N PRO A 38 -4.73 1.43 -8.21
CA PRO A 38 -5.91 0.61 -7.91
C PRO A 38 -6.29 0.61 -6.42
N ILE A 39 -5.32 0.49 -5.51
CA ILE A 39 -5.58 0.51 -4.07
C ILE A 39 -6.20 1.84 -3.64
N ALA A 40 -5.66 2.95 -4.14
CA ALA A 40 -6.17 4.29 -3.82
C ALA A 40 -7.60 4.51 -4.32
N GLN A 41 -7.92 4.04 -5.52
CA GLN A 41 -9.27 4.12 -6.08
C GLN A 41 -10.27 3.29 -5.26
N ILE A 42 -9.92 2.05 -4.91
CA ILE A 42 -10.78 1.18 -4.07
C ILE A 42 -11.09 1.85 -2.74
N LEU A 43 -10.07 2.38 -2.04
CA LEU A 43 -10.28 3.04 -0.74
C LEU A 43 -11.11 4.32 -0.84
N THR A 44 -10.98 5.05 -1.96
CA THR A 44 -11.78 6.24 -2.22
C THR A 44 -13.24 5.88 -2.52
N TRP A 45 -13.47 4.87 -3.38
CA TRP A 45 -14.82 4.40 -3.71
C TRP A 45 -15.54 3.76 -2.51
N ALA A 46 -14.80 3.08 -1.64
CA ALA A 46 -15.33 2.54 -0.39
C ALA A 46 -15.66 3.62 0.66
N GLY A 47 -15.34 4.89 0.41
CA GLY A 47 -15.56 6.00 1.35
C GLY A 47 -14.65 5.95 2.59
N VAL A 48 -13.62 5.10 2.59
CA VAL A 48 -12.68 4.94 3.71
C VAL A 48 -11.65 6.07 3.72
N CYS A 49 -11.21 6.50 2.54
CA CYS A 49 -10.20 7.53 2.38
C CYS A 49 -10.64 8.63 1.42
N LYS A 50 -10.03 9.80 1.57
CA LYS A 50 -10.11 10.94 0.64
C LYS A 50 -8.73 11.20 0.00
N PRO A 51 -8.66 11.38 -1.32
CA PRO A 51 -7.41 11.75 -1.98
C PRO A 51 -7.01 13.18 -1.62
N ILE A 52 -5.78 13.35 -1.17
CA ILE A 52 -5.11 14.65 -1.00
C ILE A 52 -3.85 14.67 -1.88
N LYS A 53 -3.23 15.84 -2.04
CA LYS A 53 -2.04 15.98 -2.91
C LYS A 53 -0.93 15.00 -2.48
N GLY A 54 -0.71 13.98 -3.29
CA GLY A 54 0.32 12.95 -3.11
C GLY A 54 0.05 11.88 -2.05
N LYS A 55 -1.13 11.84 -1.40
CA LYS A 55 -1.45 10.89 -0.32
C LYS A 55 -2.95 10.59 -0.25
N LEU A 56 -3.31 9.58 0.54
CA LEU A 56 -4.70 9.36 1.00
C LEU A 56 -4.79 9.75 2.47
N ALA A 57 -5.83 10.50 2.83
CA ALA A 57 -6.22 10.75 4.21
C ALA A 57 -7.42 9.87 4.56
N LEU A 58 -7.53 9.42 5.81
CA LEU A 58 -8.78 8.79 6.28
C LEU A 58 -9.92 9.81 6.19
N ALA A 59 -11.09 9.35 5.74
CA ALA A 59 -12.24 10.20 5.41
C ALA A 59 -12.87 10.88 6.63
#